data_AF-A0A974SCQ6-F1
#
_entry.id   AF-A0A974SCQ6-F1
#
_cell.length_a   1.000
_cell.length_b   1.000
_cell.length_c   1.000
_cell.angle_alpha   90.00
_cell.angle_beta   90.00
_cell.angle_gamma   90.00
#
_symmetry.space_group_name_H-M   'P 1'
#
loop_
_entity.id
_entity.type
_entity.pdbx_description
1 polymer ?
#
loop_
_entity_poly.entity_id
_entity_poly.type
_entity_poly.pdbx_seq_one_letter_code
_entity_poly.pdbx_strand_id
1 'polypeptide(L)'
;MRIVSILVILLVLAGCSSNGGTGDSGNTNSNEATAAAELASPSPLASPAVTSLPSPEGSAAAASRIEDQYKGFVHKDSIALKNDNYEIYYWNSGEFNYTQFVVAKNGEILFDSKAKGLVFEGGYSFDEAKKVWAEALLQNDRPTLLFSLADNRPESAFIVLEEISGVLQVTVHDNVLLKYEDADQDGKLELLASPYSGQMPLGPALFAVYELKDNQYVPDTARTLQYYKDQLPLKEQNYKSAPTENNYEALIDVYLLLDRLDEAQAKFPEFYKWAGQTAGDGGFVDTYSQLIQNGSYEPVNGWMDKLKPLEHGLTHIPK
;
A
#
# COMPACT_ATOMS: atom_id res chain seq x y z
N MET A 1 -5.20 -26.72 24.99
CA MET A 1 -6.14 -25.95 24.14
C MET A 1 -5.36 -25.52 22.92
N ARG A 2 -5.86 -25.84 21.71
CA ARG A 2 -5.20 -25.50 20.44
C ARG A 2 -5.60 -24.09 20.06
N ILE A 3 -4.65 -23.17 19.97
CA ILE A 3 -4.86 -21.82 19.45
C ILE A 3 -4.81 -21.93 17.93
N VAL A 4 -5.93 -21.65 17.28
CA VAL A 4 -6.03 -21.57 15.83
C VAL A 4 -5.67 -20.13 15.47
N SER A 5 -4.42 -19.91 15.03
CA SER A 5 -4.03 -18.66 14.39
C SER A 5 -4.69 -18.61 13.01
N ILE A 6 -5.67 -17.71 12.86
CA ILE A 6 -6.28 -17.41 11.57
C ILE A 6 -5.40 -16.35 10.90
N LEU A 7 -4.74 -16.78 9.82
CA LEU A 7 -3.97 -15.94 8.91
C LEU A 7 -4.94 -14.97 8.22
N VAL A 8 -4.81 -13.67 8.46
CA VAL A 8 -5.60 -12.65 7.74
C VAL A 8 -4.87 -12.32 6.45
N ILE A 9 -5.44 -12.77 5.32
CA ILE A 9 -5.01 -12.38 3.98
C ILE A 9 -5.73 -11.07 3.64
N LEU A 10 -5.01 -9.95 3.64
CA LEU A 10 -5.47 -8.68 3.08
C LEU A 10 -5.31 -8.72 1.55
N LEU A 11 -6.38 -9.10 0.86
CA LEU A 11 -6.50 -8.92 -0.59
C LEU A 11 -6.86 -7.46 -0.87
N VAL A 12 -5.90 -6.70 -1.41
CA VAL A 12 -6.17 -5.43 -2.09
C VAL A 12 -6.79 -5.76 -3.44
N LEU A 13 -8.13 -5.84 -3.49
CA LEU A 13 -8.86 -5.91 -4.74
C LEU A 13 -8.96 -4.52 -5.35
N ALA A 14 -8.10 -4.26 -6.35
CA ALA A 14 -8.33 -3.22 -7.33
C ALA A 14 -9.65 -3.53 -8.07
N GLY A 15 -10.58 -2.58 -8.04
CA GLY A 15 -11.90 -2.71 -8.64
C GLY A 15 -11.85 -2.88 -10.16
N CYS A 16 -12.36 -4.00 -10.64
CA CYS A 16 -12.77 -4.19 -12.02
C CYS A 16 -14.12 -3.51 -12.25
N SER A 17 -14.16 -2.54 -13.18
CA SER A 17 -15.40 -2.04 -13.77
C SER A 17 -16.06 -3.14 -14.62
N SER A 18 -17.35 -3.37 -14.37
CA SER A 18 -18.20 -4.37 -15.00
C SER A 18 -18.59 -4.02 -16.44
N ASN A 19 -18.71 -5.04 -17.30
CA ASN A 19 -19.95 -5.26 -18.05
C ASN A 19 -20.04 -6.71 -18.57
N GLY A 20 -20.96 -7.47 -17.98
CA GLY A 20 -21.35 -8.80 -18.45
C GLY A 20 -22.75 -9.13 -17.93
N GLY A 21 -23.75 -9.03 -18.80
CA GLY A 21 -25.10 -9.49 -18.54
C GLY A 21 -25.35 -10.85 -19.20
N THR A 22 -25.64 -11.86 -18.38
CA THR A 22 -26.31 -13.13 -18.71
C THR A 22 -27.79 -12.88 -19.05
N GLY A 23 -28.57 -13.65 -19.82
CA GLY A 23 -28.47 -14.94 -20.50
C GLY A 23 -29.88 -15.34 -20.99
N ASP A 24 -29.93 -15.91 -22.20
CA ASP A 24 -30.90 -16.82 -22.86
C ASP A 24 -32.42 -16.90 -22.49
N SER A 25 -33.30 -16.76 -23.51
CA SER A 25 -34.38 -17.74 -23.85
C SER A 25 -35.26 -17.32 -25.06
N GLY A 26 -35.22 -18.12 -26.13
CA GLY A 26 -36.40 -18.69 -26.83
C GLY A 26 -37.39 -17.85 -27.67
N ASN A 27 -37.24 -17.99 -29.00
CA ASN A 27 -38.28 -18.36 -30.00
C ASN A 27 -39.05 -17.30 -30.86
N THR A 28 -38.74 -17.36 -32.16
CA THR A 28 -39.58 -17.26 -33.39
C THR A 28 -40.26 -15.96 -33.88
N ASN A 29 -39.97 -15.72 -35.18
CA ASN A 29 -40.79 -15.17 -36.27
C ASN A 29 -40.63 -13.70 -36.70
N SER A 30 -39.72 -13.52 -37.67
CA SER A 30 -39.98 -13.07 -39.06
C SER A 30 -40.89 -11.86 -39.31
N ASN A 31 -40.31 -10.75 -39.78
CA ASN A 31 -40.27 -10.40 -41.20
C ASN A 31 -39.52 -9.07 -41.48
N GLU A 32 -38.70 -9.10 -42.55
CA GLU A 32 -38.48 -8.10 -43.61
C GLU A 32 -38.43 -6.59 -43.25
N ALA A 33 -37.61 -5.73 -43.83
CA ALA A 33 -36.56 -5.72 -44.85
C ALA A 33 -35.88 -4.33 -44.64
N THR A 34 -34.64 -4.03 -45.02
CA THR A 34 -34.23 -3.81 -46.41
C THR A 34 -32.72 -3.54 -46.43
N ALA A 35 -32.09 -3.97 -47.54
CA ALA A 35 -30.70 -3.83 -47.96
C ALA A 35 -30.14 -2.37 -47.91
N ALA A 36 -28.86 -2.06 -48.10
CA ALA A 36 -27.75 -2.73 -48.74
C ALA A 36 -26.42 -2.04 -48.33
N ALA A 37 -25.30 -2.74 -48.46
CA ALA A 37 -24.08 -2.33 -49.18
C ALA A 37 -22.80 -2.90 -48.52
N GLU A 38 -22.23 -3.92 -49.17
CA GLU A 38 -20.82 -4.27 -49.04
C GLU A 38 -19.96 -3.07 -49.44
N LEU A 39 -19.02 -2.67 -48.58
CA LEU A 39 -17.80 -1.99 -48.99
C LEU A 39 -16.63 -2.54 -48.16
N ALA A 40 -15.66 -3.07 -48.90
CA ALA A 40 -14.47 -3.71 -48.41
C ALA A 40 -13.63 -2.80 -47.49
N SER A 41 -13.03 -3.41 -46.47
CA SER A 41 -12.10 -2.80 -45.54
C SER A 41 -10.90 -2.14 -46.23
N PRO A 42 -10.59 -0.86 -45.94
CA PRO A 42 -9.23 -0.37 -46.05
C PRO A 42 -8.47 -0.68 -44.74
N SER A 43 -7.34 -1.39 -44.87
CA SER A 43 -6.35 -1.54 -43.81
C SER A 43 -5.96 -0.18 -43.23
N PRO A 44 -5.90 0.00 -41.89
CA PRO A 44 -5.35 1.23 -41.34
C PRO A 44 -3.84 1.31 -41.63
N LEU A 45 -3.43 2.53 -41.96
CA LEU A 45 -2.06 2.93 -42.29
C LEU A 45 -1.06 2.49 -41.21
N ALA A 46 0.13 2.12 -41.67
CA ALA A 46 1.31 1.88 -40.87
C ALA A 46 1.51 3.00 -39.84
N SER A 47 1.52 2.62 -38.56
CA SER A 47 1.99 3.47 -37.47
C SER A 47 3.43 3.91 -37.76
N PRO A 48 3.80 5.16 -37.43
CA PRO A 48 5.16 5.63 -37.61
C PRO A 48 6.11 4.77 -36.79
N ALA A 49 7.26 4.46 -37.40
CA ALA A 49 8.35 3.73 -36.78
C ALA A 49 8.65 4.32 -35.40
N VAL A 50 8.61 3.47 -34.37
CA VAL A 50 9.18 3.76 -33.06
C VAL A 50 10.62 4.18 -33.31
N THR A 51 10.90 5.46 -33.15
CA THR A 51 12.28 5.93 -33.10
C THR A 51 12.81 5.32 -31.82
N SER A 52 13.61 4.27 -31.96
CA SER A 52 14.40 3.73 -30.86
C SER A 52 15.18 4.90 -30.28
N LEU A 53 14.82 5.30 -29.06
CA LEU A 53 15.71 6.08 -28.22
C LEU A 53 17.07 5.39 -28.27
N PRO A 54 18.17 6.13 -28.44
CA PRO A 54 19.48 5.51 -28.35
C PRO A 54 19.56 4.84 -26.98
N SER A 55 19.68 3.50 -26.98
CA SER A 55 20.14 2.77 -25.81
C SER A 55 21.38 3.49 -25.31
N PRO A 56 21.49 3.80 -24.00
CA PRO A 56 22.75 4.31 -23.50
C PRO A 56 23.75 3.19 -23.73
N GLU A 57 24.65 3.34 -24.69
CA GLU A 57 25.75 2.39 -24.90
C GLU A 57 26.64 2.25 -23.64
N GLY A 58 26.47 3.15 -22.66
CA GLY A 58 27.01 3.02 -21.30
C GLY A 58 26.22 2.12 -20.34
N SER A 59 24.92 1.89 -20.54
CA SER A 59 24.06 1.15 -19.60
C SER A 59 24.32 -0.36 -19.63
N ALA A 60 24.47 -0.96 -20.81
CA ALA A 60 24.75 -2.40 -20.92
C ALA A 60 26.15 -2.76 -20.39
N ALA A 61 27.15 -1.91 -20.68
CA ALA A 61 28.52 -2.09 -20.18
C ALA A 61 28.63 -1.84 -18.67
N ALA A 62 27.81 -0.96 -18.10
CA ALA A 62 27.80 -0.67 -16.67
C ALA A 62 27.03 -1.75 -15.89
N ALA A 63 25.91 -2.28 -16.41
CA ALA A 63 25.22 -3.43 -15.83
C ALA A 63 26.11 -4.69 -15.79
N SER A 64 26.91 -4.94 -16.84
CA SER A 64 27.91 -6.01 -16.87
C SER A 64 28.94 -5.91 -15.74
N ARG A 65 29.36 -4.70 -15.35
CA ARG A 65 30.35 -4.52 -14.27
C ARG A 65 29.82 -4.96 -12.90
N ILE A 66 28.55 -4.69 -12.63
CA ILE A 66 27.91 -5.11 -11.38
C ILE A 66 27.78 -6.63 -11.36
N GLU A 67 27.27 -7.23 -12.44
CA GLU A 67 27.07 -8.68 -12.53
C GLU A 67 28.39 -9.46 -12.47
N ASP A 68 29.49 -8.87 -12.94
CA ASP A 68 30.83 -9.43 -12.81
C ASP A 68 31.38 -9.36 -11.38
N GLN A 69 31.14 -8.26 -10.67
CA GLN A 69 31.58 -8.04 -9.28
C GLN A 69 30.72 -8.81 -8.26
N TYR A 70 29.43 -8.92 -8.54
CA TYR A 70 28.40 -9.45 -7.64
C TYR A 70 27.73 -10.67 -8.30
N LYS A 71 28.44 -11.80 -8.27
CA LYS A 71 27.95 -13.06 -8.86
C LYS A 71 26.93 -13.76 -7.96
N GLY A 72 26.05 -14.54 -8.58
CA GLY A 72 25.14 -15.45 -7.87
C GLY A 72 23.87 -14.80 -7.30
N PHE A 73 23.52 -13.59 -7.73
CA PHE A 73 22.16 -13.09 -7.54
C PHE A 73 21.19 -14.01 -8.29
N VAL A 74 19.97 -14.14 -7.77
CA VAL A 74 18.94 -15.02 -8.37
C VAL A 74 17.79 -14.25 -9.00
N HIS A 75 17.67 -12.97 -8.65
CA HIS A 75 16.63 -12.07 -9.11
C HIS A 75 17.18 -10.66 -9.26
N LYS A 76 16.64 -9.92 -10.22
CA LYS A 76 16.98 -8.52 -10.49
C LYS A 76 15.72 -7.73 -10.82
N ASP A 77 15.47 -6.66 -10.08
CA ASP A 77 14.50 -5.64 -10.47
C ASP A 77 15.19 -4.57 -11.32
N SER A 78 14.48 -4.05 -12.32
CA SER A 78 14.88 -2.84 -13.07
C SER A 78 13.72 -1.86 -13.01
N ILE A 79 13.94 -0.73 -12.35
CA ILE A 79 12.90 0.24 -12.07
C ILE A 79 13.31 1.58 -12.64
N ALA A 80 12.54 2.07 -13.60
CA ALA A 80 12.69 3.41 -14.15
C ALA A 80 12.04 4.42 -13.21
N LEU A 81 12.83 5.38 -12.72
CA LEU A 81 12.35 6.46 -11.86
C LEU A 81 12.93 7.79 -12.34
N LYS A 82 12.06 8.75 -12.70
CA LYS A 82 12.45 9.95 -13.46
C LYS A 82 13.19 9.57 -14.75
N ASN A 83 14.45 10.02 -14.88
CA ASN A 83 15.32 9.79 -16.03
C ASN A 83 16.40 8.73 -15.73
N ASP A 84 16.35 8.11 -14.55
CA ASP A 84 17.33 7.12 -14.10
C ASP A 84 16.70 5.71 -14.11
N ASN A 85 17.56 4.71 -14.26
CA ASN A 85 17.19 3.30 -14.09
C ASN A 85 17.91 2.76 -12.86
N TYR A 86 17.13 2.32 -11.87
CA TYR A 86 17.60 1.65 -10.68
C TYR A 86 17.56 0.15 -10.91
N GLU A 87 18.68 -0.52 -10.66
CA GLU A 87 18.77 -1.98 -10.67
C GLU A 87 18.92 -2.48 -9.24
N ILE A 88 18.08 -3.44 -8.85
CA ILE A 88 18.15 -4.05 -7.52
C ILE A 88 18.43 -5.54 -7.68
N TYR A 89 19.57 -5.98 -7.17
CA TYR A 89 20.02 -7.36 -7.26
C TYR A 89 19.75 -8.07 -5.93
N TYR A 90 19.20 -9.29 -5.98
CA TYR A 90 18.82 -10.05 -4.79
C TYR A 90 19.49 -11.43 -4.75
N TRP A 91 19.99 -11.81 -3.58
CA TRP A 91 20.62 -13.12 -3.36
C TRP A 91 19.68 -14.05 -2.57
N ASN A 92 19.42 -15.22 -3.18
CA ASN A 92 18.59 -16.37 -2.74
C ASN A 92 17.11 -16.38 -3.20
N SER A 93 16.54 -17.57 -3.42
CA SER A 93 15.39 -17.81 -4.33
C SER A 93 14.03 -18.05 -3.66
N GLY A 94 13.91 -17.77 -2.37
CA GLY A 94 12.65 -17.98 -1.65
C GLY A 94 11.91 -16.67 -1.46
N GLU A 95 10.58 -16.69 -1.56
CA GLU A 95 9.70 -15.56 -1.19
C GLU A 95 9.98 -15.03 0.23
N PHE A 96 10.64 -15.84 1.08
CA PHE A 96 10.87 -15.57 2.49
C PHE A 96 12.36 -15.53 2.91
N ASN A 97 13.32 -15.65 1.99
CA ASN A 97 14.72 -15.95 2.37
C ASN A 97 15.77 -15.18 1.55
N TYR A 98 15.55 -13.91 1.22
CA TYR A 98 16.66 -13.11 0.75
C TYR A 98 17.69 -12.94 1.87
N THR A 99 18.96 -12.76 1.52
CA THR A 99 20.03 -12.57 2.52
C THR A 99 20.82 -11.29 2.30
N GLN A 100 20.73 -10.76 1.09
CA GLN A 100 21.40 -9.55 0.65
C GLN A 100 20.63 -8.96 -0.53
N PHE A 101 20.61 -7.64 -0.59
CA PHE A 101 20.27 -6.91 -1.80
C PHE A 101 21.30 -5.81 -2.06
N VAL A 102 21.45 -5.45 -3.33
CA VAL A 102 22.32 -4.36 -3.79
C VAL A 102 21.51 -3.44 -4.69
N VAL A 103 21.61 -2.14 -4.47
CA VAL A 103 20.99 -1.13 -5.34
C VAL A 103 22.09 -0.45 -6.16
N ALA A 104 21.90 -0.44 -7.47
CA ALA A 104 22.76 0.23 -8.42
C ALA A 104 21.98 1.24 -9.26
N LYS A 105 22.65 2.30 -9.70
CA LYS A 105 22.14 3.30 -10.63
C LYS A 105 23.20 3.55 -11.68
N ASN A 106 22.82 3.44 -12.95
CA ASN A 106 23.74 3.65 -14.08
C ASN A 106 25.03 2.78 -13.98
N GLY A 107 24.90 1.58 -13.40
CA GLY A 107 25.96 0.61 -13.12
C GLY A 107 27.01 1.03 -12.08
N GLU A 108 26.69 2.02 -11.25
CA GLU A 108 27.40 2.30 -9.99
C GLU A 108 26.59 1.80 -8.80
N ILE A 109 27.26 1.20 -7.83
CA ILE A 109 26.63 0.71 -6.59
C ILE A 109 26.33 1.91 -5.70
N LEU A 110 25.06 2.12 -5.40
CA LEU A 110 24.62 3.12 -4.45
C LEU A 110 24.48 2.56 -3.04
N PHE A 111 24.11 1.28 -2.92
CA PHE A 111 23.85 0.65 -1.64
C PHE A 111 24.13 -0.85 -1.66
N ASP A 112 24.75 -1.36 -0.60
CA ASP A 112 24.97 -2.79 -0.36
C ASP A 112 24.47 -3.12 1.05
N SER A 113 23.38 -3.90 1.13
CA SER A 113 22.73 -4.21 2.41
C SER A 113 23.67 -4.96 3.37
N LYS A 114 24.52 -5.84 2.83
CA LYS A 114 25.48 -6.62 3.62
C LYS A 114 26.60 -5.74 4.15
N ALA A 115 27.11 -4.81 3.36
CA ALA A 115 28.10 -3.83 3.81
C ALA A 115 27.55 -2.90 4.91
N LYS A 116 26.22 -2.68 4.91
CA LYS A 116 25.49 -1.92 5.93
C LYS A 116 25.05 -2.76 7.13
N GLY A 117 25.34 -4.07 7.14
CA GLY A 117 24.95 -4.97 8.23
C GLY A 117 23.45 -5.26 8.31
N LEU A 118 22.70 -5.05 7.22
CA LEU A 118 21.27 -5.31 7.14
C LEU A 118 21.03 -6.73 6.65
N VAL A 119 20.18 -7.44 7.39
CA VAL A 119 19.64 -8.73 6.97
C VAL A 119 18.23 -8.48 6.46
N PHE A 120 17.94 -8.99 5.26
CA PHE A 120 16.66 -8.82 4.58
C PHE A 120 16.01 -10.19 4.39
N GLU A 121 15.35 -10.71 5.42
CA GLU A 121 14.77 -12.06 5.41
C GLU A 121 13.43 -12.07 4.65
N GLY A 122 13.50 -12.03 3.31
CA GLY A 122 12.30 -12.09 2.47
C GLY A 122 11.53 -10.78 2.37
N GLY A 123 10.46 -10.80 1.58
CA GLY A 123 9.57 -9.65 1.41
C GLY A 123 8.22 -10.03 0.82
N TYR A 124 7.42 -9.05 0.45
CA TYR A 124 6.25 -9.29 -0.41
C TYR A 124 6.50 -8.63 -1.76
N SER A 125 6.18 -9.33 -2.83
CA SER A 125 6.20 -8.75 -4.17
C SER A 125 5.11 -7.69 -4.24
N PHE A 126 5.49 -6.43 -4.47
CA PHE A 126 4.53 -5.34 -4.70
C PHE A 126 3.78 -5.51 -6.02
N ASP A 127 4.43 -6.14 -7.01
CA ASP A 127 3.82 -6.52 -8.28
C ASP A 127 4.16 -7.99 -8.57
N GLU A 128 3.32 -8.92 -8.12
CA GLU A 128 3.51 -10.38 -8.33
C GLU A 128 3.65 -10.74 -9.81
N ALA A 129 2.95 -10.03 -10.70
CA ALA A 129 2.99 -10.30 -12.14
C ALA A 129 4.35 -9.96 -12.74
N LYS A 130 4.97 -8.87 -12.27
CA LYS A 130 6.32 -8.44 -12.68
C LYS A 130 7.44 -8.98 -11.78
N LYS A 131 7.09 -9.63 -10.67
CA LYS A 131 8.00 -10.08 -9.62
C LYS A 131 8.87 -8.94 -9.08
N VAL A 132 8.28 -7.76 -8.87
CA VAL A 132 8.99 -6.59 -8.34
C VAL A 132 8.82 -6.54 -6.82
N TRP A 133 9.95 -6.51 -6.11
CA TRP A 133 10.02 -6.65 -4.64
C TRP A 133 10.21 -5.32 -3.91
N ALA A 134 10.54 -4.27 -4.65
CA ALA A 134 10.62 -2.91 -4.13
C ALA A 134 9.58 -2.02 -4.79
N GLU A 135 8.84 -1.25 -4.00
CA GLU A 135 8.11 -0.11 -4.51
C GLU A 135 9.08 1.06 -4.67
N ALA A 136 9.06 1.71 -5.83
CA ALA A 136 9.88 2.89 -6.10
C ALA A 136 9.01 4.11 -6.38
N LEU A 137 9.27 5.20 -5.68
CA LEU A 137 8.53 6.46 -5.80
C LEU A 137 9.42 7.66 -5.53
N LEU A 138 8.83 8.85 -5.69
CA LEU A 138 9.48 10.11 -5.38
C LEU A 138 8.92 10.68 -4.08
N GLN A 139 9.69 10.59 -3.00
CA GLN A 139 9.34 11.22 -1.73
C GLN A 139 10.08 12.53 -1.59
N ASN A 140 9.35 13.65 -1.46
CA ASN A 140 9.95 14.99 -1.41
C ASN A 140 10.93 15.25 -2.58
N ASP A 141 10.52 14.86 -3.79
CA ASP A 141 11.32 14.92 -5.03
C ASP A 141 12.57 14.02 -5.06
N ARG A 142 12.74 13.12 -4.08
CA ARG A 142 13.91 12.23 -3.98
C ARG A 142 13.54 10.78 -4.31
N PRO A 143 14.41 10.06 -5.06
CA PRO A 143 14.30 8.63 -5.23
C PRO A 143 14.17 7.90 -3.90
N THR A 144 13.10 7.11 -3.80
CA THR A 144 12.74 6.36 -2.59
C THR A 144 12.42 4.93 -2.98
N LEU A 145 13.00 3.98 -2.27
CA LEU A 145 12.76 2.54 -2.43
C LEU A 145 12.21 1.99 -1.12
N LEU A 146 11.00 1.42 -1.18
CA LEU A 146 10.32 0.77 -0.07
C LEU A 146 10.36 -0.75 -0.26
N PHE A 147 10.82 -1.46 0.75
CA PHE A 147 10.86 -2.91 0.79
C PHE A 147 9.98 -3.40 1.95
N SER A 148 8.99 -4.23 1.65
CA SER A 148 8.28 -4.98 2.70
C SER A 148 9.14 -6.16 3.12
N LEU A 149 9.17 -6.46 4.42
CA LEU A 149 9.83 -7.63 5.00
C LEU A 149 8.80 -8.72 5.29
N ALA A 150 9.19 -9.97 5.07
CA ALA A 150 8.34 -11.14 5.31
C ALA A 150 9.07 -12.17 6.18
N ASP A 151 9.56 -11.74 7.33
CA ASP A 151 10.50 -12.51 8.15
C ASP A 151 9.89 -13.11 9.42
N ASN A 152 8.78 -13.87 9.28
CA ASN A 152 8.08 -14.54 10.38
C ASN A 152 7.76 -13.68 11.63
N ARG A 153 7.95 -12.35 11.57
CA ARG A 153 7.63 -11.42 12.63
C ARG A 153 6.11 -11.33 12.78
N PRO A 154 5.61 -11.09 14.01
CA PRO A 154 4.18 -10.97 14.26
C PRO A 154 3.58 -9.70 13.61
N GLU A 155 4.38 -8.66 13.46
CA GLU A 155 3.99 -7.38 12.86
C GLU A 155 4.67 -7.19 11.50
N SER A 156 4.03 -6.42 10.61
CA SER A 156 4.67 -6.01 9.36
C SER A 156 5.92 -5.18 9.63
N ALA A 157 6.95 -5.36 8.81
CA ALA A 157 8.19 -4.61 8.92
C ALA A 157 8.65 -4.13 7.53
N PHE A 158 9.30 -2.98 7.49
CA PHE A 158 9.68 -2.34 6.23
C PHE A 158 11.08 -1.73 6.31
N ILE A 159 11.75 -1.67 5.15
CA ILE A 159 12.97 -0.88 4.93
C ILE A 159 12.66 0.21 3.91
N VAL A 160 13.05 1.44 4.23
CA VAL A 160 13.01 2.57 3.30
C VAL A 160 14.43 3.04 3.04
N LEU A 161 14.78 3.12 1.76
CA LEU A 161 16.02 3.76 1.29
C LEU A 161 15.66 5.04 0.57
N GLU A 162 16.29 6.15 0.95
CA GLU A 162 16.15 7.45 0.29
C GLU A 162 17.51 8.02 -0.11
N GLU A 163 17.52 8.71 -1.24
CA GLU A 163 18.70 9.47 -1.68
C GLU A 163 18.74 10.84 -0.97
N ILE A 164 19.48 10.95 0.13
CA ILE A 164 19.65 12.19 0.90
C ILE A 164 21.05 12.75 0.65
N SER A 165 21.14 14.01 0.23
CA SER A 165 22.40 14.69 -0.09
C SER A 165 23.27 13.90 -1.10
N GLY A 166 22.64 13.23 -2.06
CA GLY A 166 23.30 12.43 -3.10
C GLY A 166 23.78 11.04 -2.64
N VAL A 167 23.43 10.61 -1.43
CA VAL A 167 23.78 9.29 -0.89
C VAL A 167 22.50 8.50 -0.63
N LEU A 168 22.41 7.29 -1.18
CA LEU A 168 21.33 6.36 -0.87
C LEU A 168 21.60 5.76 0.53
N GLN A 169 20.69 5.99 1.46
CA GLN A 169 20.81 5.55 2.84
C GLN A 169 19.48 5.05 3.40
N VAL A 170 19.56 4.25 4.47
CA VAL A 170 18.37 3.81 5.21
C VAL A 170 17.77 4.98 5.95
N THR A 171 16.49 5.24 5.73
CA THR A 171 15.72 6.24 6.49
C THR A 171 14.64 5.60 7.36
N VAL A 172 14.25 4.36 7.06
CA VAL A 172 13.43 3.52 7.95
C VAL A 172 13.91 2.07 7.89
N HIS A 173 13.98 1.42 9.04
CA HIS A 173 14.13 -0.02 9.22
C HIS A 173 13.45 -0.38 10.53
N ASP A 174 12.14 -0.63 10.45
CA ASP A 174 11.27 -0.65 11.63
C ASP A 174 10.16 -1.71 11.47
N ASN A 175 9.62 -2.16 12.60
CA ASN A 175 8.54 -3.16 12.69
C ASN A 175 7.16 -2.48 12.69
N VAL A 176 6.92 -1.69 11.65
CA VAL A 176 5.67 -0.97 11.46
C VAL A 176 5.20 -1.11 10.02
N LEU A 177 3.89 -1.15 9.81
CA LEU A 177 3.32 -1.10 8.46
C LEU A 177 3.51 0.31 7.89
N LEU A 178 4.10 0.41 6.70
CA LEU A 178 4.30 1.69 5.99
C LEU A 178 3.45 1.75 4.73
N LYS A 179 3.00 2.96 4.39
CA LYS A 179 2.44 3.28 3.07
C LYS A 179 2.75 4.72 2.70
N TYR A 180 2.72 5.00 1.40
CA TYR A 180 2.74 6.36 0.87
C TYR A 180 1.35 6.73 0.37
N GLU A 181 0.82 7.86 0.81
CA GLU A 181 -0.51 8.34 0.44
C GLU A 181 -0.48 9.87 0.35
N ASP A 182 -1.23 10.43 -0.60
CA ASP A 182 -1.50 11.87 -0.67
C ASP A 182 -2.53 12.22 0.39
N ALA A 183 -2.04 12.51 1.59
CA ALA A 183 -2.82 12.63 2.81
C ALA A 183 -3.61 13.93 2.87
N ASP A 184 -3.13 14.99 2.22
CA ASP A 184 -3.75 16.31 2.19
C ASP A 184 -4.28 16.72 0.79
N GLN A 185 -4.20 15.82 -0.20
CA GLN A 185 -4.68 16.00 -1.57
C GLN A 185 -3.94 17.11 -2.34
N ASP A 186 -2.68 17.38 -1.98
CA ASP A 186 -1.82 18.35 -2.67
C ASP A 186 -1.08 17.75 -3.89
N GLY A 187 -1.23 16.44 -4.11
CA GLY A 187 -0.60 15.68 -5.19
C GLY A 187 0.79 15.14 -4.85
N LYS A 188 1.29 15.37 -3.63
CA LYS A 188 2.51 14.76 -3.11
C LYS A 188 2.15 13.63 -2.16
N LEU A 189 3.11 12.73 -1.96
CA LEU A 189 2.91 11.60 -1.07
C LEU A 189 3.53 11.91 0.29
N GLU A 190 2.81 11.58 1.35
CA GLU A 190 3.30 11.54 2.72
C GLU A 190 3.65 10.10 3.10
N LEU A 191 4.65 9.94 3.98
CA LEU A 191 4.88 8.67 4.63
C LEU A 191 3.87 8.51 5.77
N LEU A 192 3.07 7.46 5.71
CA LEU A 192 2.19 7.04 6.78
C LEU A 192 2.72 5.75 7.40
N ALA A 193 2.69 5.66 8.72
CA ALA A 193 3.06 4.43 9.43
C ALA A 193 2.00 4.01 10.43
N SER A 194 1.76 2.70 10.51
CA SER A 194 0.92 2.06 11.50
C SER A 194 1.75 1.23 12.46
N PRO A 195 1.95 1.70 13.71
CA PRO A 195 2.74 0.96 14.70
C PRO A 195 2.02 -0.28 15.24
N TYR A 196 0.73 -0.44 14.94
CA TYR A 196 -0.06 -1.60 15.27
C TYR A 196 -1.09 -1.86 14.17
N SER A 197 -1.42 -3.13 13.92
CA SER A 197 -2.26 -3.53 12.79
C SER A 197 -3.78 -3.33 13.01
N GLY A 198 -4.19 -2.88 14.21
CA GLY A 198 -5.59 -2.84 14.63
C GLY A 198 -6.19 -4.24 14.84
N GLN A 199 -7.41 -4.30 15.38
CA GLN A 199 -8.20 -5.51 15.55
C GLN A 199 -9.67 -5.23 15.25
N MET A 200 -10.29 -6.01 14.36
CA MET A 200 -11.73 -5.95 14.18
C MET A 200 -12.45 -6.81 15.24
N PRO A 201 -13.59 -6.38 15.78
CA PRO A 201 -14.23 -5.06 15.59
C PRO A 201 -13.70 -3.99 16.57
N LEU A 202 -13.76 -2.71 16.20
CA LEU A 202 -13.55 -1.54 17.06
C LEU A 202 -12.15 -1.41 17.72
N GLY A 203 -11.13 -1.90 17.03
CA GLY A 203 -9.71 -1.70 17.33
C GLY A 203 -9.03 -1.04 16.14
N PRO A 204 -9.14 0.29 15.97
CA PRO A 204 -8.79 0.94 14.70
C PRO A 204 -7.30 0.82 14.39
N ALA A 205 -6.95 0.38 13.18
CA ALA A 205 -5.58 0.44 12.68
C ALA A 205 -5.19 1.90 12.41
N LEU A 206 -4.13 2.34 13.06
CA LEU A 206 -3.78 3.74 13.10
C LEU A 206 -2.65 4.08 12.15
N PHE A 207 -2.94 4.88 11.14
CA PHE A 207 -1.92 5.49 10.31
C PHE A 207 -1.64 6.92 10.74
N ALA A 208 -0.44 7.15 11.26
CA ALA A 208 0.07 8.47 11.54
C ALA A 208 0.90 9.00 10.36
N VAL A 209 0.81 10.29 10.10
CA VAL A 209 1.60 11.02 9.11
C VAL A 209 2.97 11.34 9.71
N TYR A 210 4.04 11.06 8.97
CA TYR A 210 5.41 11.33 9.37
C TYR A 210 6.08 12.35 8.44
N GLU A 211 6.94 13.16 9.04
CA GLU A 211 7.78 14.12 8.33
C GLU A 211 9.26 13.83 8.61
N LEU A 212 10.12 14.09 7.62
CA LEU A 212 11.56 13.93 7.77
C LEU A 212 12.16 15.18 8.45
N LYS A 213 12.67 15.03 9.66
CA LYS A 213 13.42 16.08 10.38
C LYS A 213 14.78 15.53 10.82
N ASP A 214 15.84 16.29 10.56
CA ASP A 214 17.20 15.91 10.96
C ASP A 214 17.60 14.47 10.55
N ASN A 215 17.20 14.05 9.35
CA ASN A 215 17.37 12.69 8.79
C ASN A 215 16.62 11.56 9.51
N GLN A 216 15.61 11.88 10.31
CA GLN A 216 14.73 10.90 10.96
C GLN A 216 13.27 11.23 10.70
N TYR A 217 12.45 10.21 10.43
CA TYR A 217 11.01 10.40 10.37
C TYR A 217 10.44 10.53 11.77
N VAL A 218 9.79 11.67 12.03
CA VAL A 218 9.11 11.97 13.28
C VAL A 218 7.61 12.14 13.03
N PRO A 219 6.75 11.76 13.98
CA PRO A 219 5.31 11.89 13.81
C PRO A 219 4.89 13.35 13.76
N ASP A 220 4.06 13.71 12.78
CA ASP A 220 3.38 15.01 12.71
C ASP A 220 1.94 14.83 13.22
N THR A 221 1.74 15.09 14.51
CA THR A 221 0.43 14.91 15.15
C THR A 221 -0.64 15.87 14.61
N ALA A 222 -0.24 17.08 14.20
CA ALA A 222 -1.16 18.06 13.65
C ALA A 222 -1.68 17.63 12.28
N ARG A 223 -0.78 17.21 11.38
CA ARG A 223 -1.17 16.64 10.08
C ARG A 223 -1.92 15.33 10.24
N THR A 224 -1.54 14.49 11.19
CA THR A 224 -2.26 13.25 11.47
C THR A 224 -3.70 13.51 11.92
N LEU A 225 -3.92 14.48 12.81
CA LEU A 225 -5.28 14.89 13.20
C LEU A 225 -6.07 15.44 12.00
N GLN A 226 -5.41 16.23 11.15
CA GLN A 226 -6.03 16.78 9.95
C GLN A 226 -6.41 15.69 8.95
N TYR A 227 -5.51 14.73 8.70
CA TYR A 227 -5.75 13.55 7.88
C TYR A 227 -7.04 12.83 8.28
N TYR A 228 -7.21 12.52 9.56
CA TYR A 228 -8.43 11.83 10.01
C TYR A 228 -9.69 12.69 9.91
N LYS A 229 -9.59 14.01 10.11
CA LYS A 229 -10.71 14.93 9.87
C LYS A 229 -11.14 14.93 8.41
N ASP A 230 -10.18 14.81 7.48
CA ASP A 230 -10.43 14.77 6.05
C ASP A 230 -10.92 13.39 5.58
N GLN A 231 -10.47 12.32 6.23
CA GLN A 231 -10.97 10.96 5.98
C GLN A 231 -12.41 10.77 6.44
N LEU A 232 -12.85 11.41 7.54
CA LEU A 232 -14.21 11.22 8.06
C LEU A 232 -15.32 11.44 7.01
N PRO A 233 -15.42 12.59 6.33
CA PRO A 233 -16.46 12.79 5.30
C PRO A 233 -16.33 11.80 4.13
N LEU A 234 -15.12 11.35 3.80
CA LEU A 234 -14.89 10.33 2.77
C LEU A 234 -15.43 8.97 3.21
N LYS A 235 -15.18 8.55 4.46
CA LYS A 235 -15.71 7.30 5.01
C LYS A 235 -17.22 7.32 5.12
N GLU A 236 -17.82 8.46 5.51
CA GLU A 236 -19.27 8.62 5.51
C GLU A 236 -19.87 8.45 4.12
N GLN A 237 -19.28 9.10 3.12
CA GLN A 237 -19.74 9.00 1.75
C GLN A 237 -19.55 7.58 1.19
N ASN A 238 -18.44 6.93 1.48
CA ASN A 238 -18.16 5.56 1.07
C ASN A 238 -19.18 4.58 1.66
N TYR A 239 -19.42 4.65 2.98
CA TYR A 239 -20.41 3.79 3.63
C TYR A 239 -21.83 4.05 3.13
N LYS A 240 -22.21 5.31 2.94
CA LYS A 240 -23.51 5.68 2.35
C LYS A 240 -23.69 5.10 0.94
N SER A 241 -22.62 5.08 0.13
CA SER A 241 -22.67 4.53 -1.23
C SER A 241 -22.63 2.99 -1.29
N ALA A 242 -21.97 2.36 -0.31
CA ALA A 242 -21.77 0.93 -0.22
C ALA A 242 -21.80 0.48 1.25
N PRO A 243 -22.99 0.20 1.82
CA PRO A 243 -23.15 -0.03 3.25
C PRO A 243 -22.81 -1.47 3.64
N THR A 244 -21.53 -1.82 3.59
CA THR A 244 -20.99 -3.12 4.05
C THR A 244 -20.43 -3.00 5.46
N GLU A 245 -20.26 -4.14 6.15
CA GLU A 245 -19.62 -4.17 7.48
C GLU A 245 -18.21 -3.55 7.45
N ASN A 246 -17.41 -3.86 6.43
CA ASN A 246 -16.05 -3.30 6.30
C ASN A 246 -16.05 -1.77 6.15
N ASN A 247 -16.99 -1.22 5.36
CA ASN A 247 -17.10 0.24 5.21
C ASN A 247 -17.65 0.90 6.48
N TYR A 248 -18.47 0.17 7.24
CA TYR A 248 -18.97 0.64 8.53
C TYR A 248 -17.87 0.65 9.59
N GLU A 249 -17.10 -0.43 9.73
CA GLU A 249 -15.93 -0.49 10.61
C GLU A 249 -14.96 0.66 10.30
N ALA A 250 -14.57 0.81 9.02
CA ALA A 250 -13.67 1.89 8.63
C ALA A 250 -14.21 3.30 8.93
N LEU A 251 -15.54 3.49 8.99
CA LEU A 251 -16.15 4.75 9.42
C LEU A 251 -16.08 4.92 10.94
N ILE A 252 -16.44 3.88 11.69
CA ILE A 252 -16.42 3.92 13.16
C ILE A 252 -14.99 4.06 13.69
N ASP A 253 -14.01 3.41 13.06
CA ASP A 253 -12.60 3.56 13.36
C ASP A 253 -12.16 5.03 13.30
N VAL A 254 -12.55 5.77 12.26
CA VAL A 254 -12.21 7.20 12.16
C VAL A 254 -12.90 8.02 13.26
N TYR A 255 -14.14 7.68 13.63
CA TYR A 255 -14.82 8.31 14.76
C TYR A 255 -14.09 8.07 16.09
N LEU A 256 -13.63 6.83 16.34
CA LEU A 256 -12.86 6.47 17.51
C LEU A 256 -11.52 7.23 17.55
N LEU A 257 -10.77 7.22 16.43
CA LEU A 257 -9.47 7.87 16.34
C LEU A 257 -9.52 9.39 16.52
N LEU A 258 -10.66 10.01 16.19
CA LEU A 258 -10.92 11.43 16.41
C LEU A 258 -11.50 11.77 17.79
N ASP A 259 -11.73 10.79 18.66
CA ASP A 259 -12.43 10.95 19.95
C ASP A 259 -13.83 11.58 19.77
N ARG A 260 -14.56 11.14 18.73
CA ARG A 260 -15.89 11.66 18.34
C ARG A 260 -16.97 10.59 18.44
N LEU A 261 -16.83 9.68 19.41
CA LEU A 261 -17.76 8.55 19.59
C LEU A 261 -19.20 9.01 19.88
N ASP A 262 -19.37 10.11 20.63
CA ASP A 262 -20.69 10.71 20.89
C ASP A 262 -21.39 11.15 19.59
N GLU A 263 -20.64 11.69 18.64
CA GLU A 263 -21.17 12.07 17.33
C GLU A 263 -21.51 10.86 16.48
N ALA A 264 -20.68 9.81 16.53
CA ALA A 264 -20.98 8.54 15.89
C ALA A 264 -22.30 7.98 16.41
N GLN A 265 -22.48 7.92 17.74
CA GLN A 265 -23.67 7.42 18.42
C GLN A 265 -24.94 8.18 17.98
N ALA A 266 -24.87 9.50 17.86
CA ALA A 266 -25.99 10.32 17.39
C ALA A 266 -26.40 10.01 15.94
N LYS A 267 -25.49 9.47 15.12
CA LYS A 267 -25.72 9.13 13.71
C LYS A 267 -26.16 7.69 13.45
N PHE A 268 -26.25 6.83 14.48
CA PHE A 268 -26.73 5.45 14.31
C PHE A 268 -28.05 5.34 13.54
N PRO A 269 -29.08 6.18 13.78
CA PRO A 269 -30.29 6.16 12.98
C PRO A 269 -30.06 6.34 11.46
N GLU A 270 -29.07 7.14 11.08
CA GLU A 270 -28.68 7.32 9.67
C GLU A 270 -27.92 6.11 9.14
N PHE A 271 -27.03 5.53 9.94
CA PHE A 271 -26.27 4.33 9.57
C PHE A 271 -27.18 3.13 9.32
N TYR A 272 -28.14 2.88 10.22
CA TYR A 272 -29.20 1.88 10.03
C TYR A 272 -29.96 2.10 8.72
N LYS A 273 -30.36 3.35 8.47
CA LYS A 273 -31.09 3.72 7.26
C LYS A 273 -30.26 3.45 6.00
N TRP A 274 -28.98 3.76 5.99
CA TRP A 274 -28.11 3.49 4.83
C TRP A 274 -27.93 1.99 4.60
N ALA A 275 -27.77 1.19 5.67
CA ALA A 275 -27.66 -0.26 5.58
C ALA A 275 -28.98 -1.00 5.31
N GLY A 276 -30.13 -0.33 5.40
CA GLY A 276 -31.44 -0.99 5.36
C GLY A 276 -31.66 -1.94 6.55
N GLN A 277 -31.03 -1.65 7.69
CA GLN A 277 -31.16 -2.41 8.95
C GLN A 277 -32.04 -1.66 9.95
N THR A 278 -32.53 -2.37 10.96
CA THR A 278 -33.30 -1.81 12.06
C THR A 278 -32.60 -2.06 13.39
N ALA A 279 -32.65 -1.12 14.32
CA ALA A 279 -32.09 -1.34 15.66
C ALA A 279 -32.71 -2.58 16.33
N GLY A 280 -31.85 -3.43 16.92
CA GLY A 280 -32.24 -4.68 17.57
C GLY A 280 -32.49 -5.87 16.62
N ASP A 281 -32.26 -5.74 15.31
CA ASP A 281 -32.41 -6.85 14.36
C ASP A 281 -31.19 -7.79 14.29
N GLY A 282 -30.11 -7.49 15.01
CA GLY A 282 -28.88 -8.27 15.02
C GLY A 282 -28.00 -8.09 13.78
N GLY A 283 -28.27 -7.09 12.94
CA GLY A 283 -27.39 -6.70 11.84
C GLY A 283 -26.05 -6.13 12.32
N PHE A 284 -25.11 -5.89 11.39
CA PHE A 284 -23.78 -5.39 11.76
C PHE A 284 -23.85 -4.00 12.41
N VAL A 285 -24.75 -3.09 11.98
CA VAL A 285 -24.88 -1.77 12.63
C VAL A 285 -25.31 -1.93 14.10
N ASP A 286 -26.23 -2.87 14.37
CA ASP A 286 -26.70 -3.20 15.71
C ASP A 286 -25.62 -3.84 16.58
N THR A 287 -24.86 -4.77 16.01
CA THR A 287 -23.74 -5.42 16.70
C THR A 287 -22.73 -4.39 17.21
N TYR A 288 -22.30 -3.48 16.33
CA TYR A 288 -21.34 -2.44 16.68
C TYR A 288 -21.93 -1.42 17.66
N SER A 289 -23.22 -1.08 17.52
CA SER A 289 -23.94 -0.23 18.49
C SER A 289 -23.82 -0.79 19.90
N GLN A 290 -24.07 -2.09 20.04
CA GLN A 290 -24.05 -2.78 21.32
C GLN A 290 -22.63 -2.86 21.89
N LEU A 291 -21.64 -3.17 21.06
CA LEU A 291 -20.23 -3.18 21.47
C LEU A 291 -19.78 -1.80 22.01
N ILE A 292 -20.14 -0.72 21.30
CA ILE A 292 -19.86 0.65 21.73
C ILE A 292 -20.55 0.98 23.06
N GLN A 293 -21.85 0.66 23.18
CA GLN A 293 -22.61 0.89 24.43
C GLN A 293 -22.03 0.11 25.61
N ASN A 294 -21.50 -1.08 25.36
CA ASN A 294 -20.86 -1.92 26.36
C ASN A 294 -19.41 -1.51 26.67
N GLY A 295 -18.88 -0.48 26.02
CA GLY A 295 -17.47 -0.09 26.17
C GLY A 295 -16.48 -1.15 25.70
N SER A 296 -16.90 -2.02 24.78
CA SER A 296 -16.13 -3.15 24.25
C SER A 296 -15.31 -2.77 23.01
N TYR A 297 -14.61 -1.65 23.09
CA TYR A 297 -13.71 -1.14 22.04
C TYR A 297 -12.34 -0.83 22.64
N GLU A 298 -11.30 -0.79 21.81
CA GLU A 298 -9.96 -0.45 22.28
C GLU A 298 -9.89 1.05 22.63
N PRO A 299 -9.50 1.44 23.86
CA PRO A 299 -9.37 2.85 24.20
C PRO A 299 -8.24 3.50 23.42
N VAL A 300 -8.60 4.35 22.46
CA VAL A 300 -7.62 5.08 21.64
C VAL A 300 -7.27 6.46 22.21
N ASN A 301 -7.96 6.96 23.24
CA ASN A 301 -7.74 8.33 23.72
C ASN A 301 -6.26 8.59 24.07
N GLY A 302 -5.73 9.73 23.57
CA GLY A 302 -4.33 10.13 23.72
C GLY A 302 -3.33 9.26 22.93
N TRP A 303 -3.76 8.50 21.91
CA TRP A 303 -2.87 7.68 21.09
C TRP A 303 -1.83 8.51 20.33
N MET A 304 -2.20 9.71 19.85
CA MET A 304 -1.30 10.57 19.06
C MET A 304 -0.05 10.95 19.85
N ASP A 305 -0.19 11.13 21.16
CA ASP A 305 0.92 11.48 22.06
C ASP A 305 1.88 10.30 22.34
N LYS A 306 1.48 9.08 21.97
CA LYS A 306 2.27 7.86 22.14
C LYS A 306 3.09 7.50 20.91
N LEU A 307 2.89 8.20 19.79
CA LEU A 307 3.65 8.01 18.56
C LEU A 307 5.13 8.31 18.81
N LYS A 308 5.99 7.50 18.19
CA LYS A 308 7.45 7.62 18.31
C LYS A 308 8.06 7.87 16.94
N PRO A 309 9.23 8.51 16.86
CA PRO A 309 10.03 8.54 15.64
C PRO A 309 10.25 7.12 15.10
N LEU A 310 10.27 6.98 13.76
CA LEU A 310 10.59 5.71 13.13
C LEU A 310 12.07 5.38 13.32
N GLU A 311 12.33 4.09 13.51
CA GLU A 311 13.69 3.58 13.63
C GLU A 311 14.35 3.49 12.25
N HIS A 312 15.62 3.93 12.17
CA HIS A 312 16.43 3.88 10.95
C HIS A 312 17.77 3.16 11.15
N GLY A 313 18.04 2.71 12.39
CA GLY A 313 19.29 2.07 12.80
C GLY A 313 19.12 0.58 13.06
N LEU A 314 20.25 -0.14 13.23
CA LEU A 314 20.25 -1.57 13.62
C LEU A 314 19.96 -1.79 15.12
N THR A 315 19.56 -0.76 15.85
CA THR A 315 19.40 -0.78 17.31
C THR A 315 18.14 -1.53 17.70
N HIS A 316 18.32 -2.80 18.09
CA HIS A 316 17.32 -3.66 18.71
C HIS A 316 16.10 -4.01 17.86
N ILE A 317 16.34 -4.85 16.85
CA ILE A 317 15.32 -5.83 16.46
C ILE A 317 15.42 -6.97 17.48
N PRO A 318 14.45 -7.14 18.41
CA PRO A 318 14.45 -8.30 19.29
C PRO A 318 14.32 -9.55 18.43
N LYS A 319 15.23 -10.50 18.63
CA LYS A 319 15.14 -11.86 18.09
C LYS A 319 14.03 -12.64 18.78
#